data_AF-A0A7J7LQU6-F1
#
_entry.id   AF-A0A7J7LQU6-F1
#
_cell.length_a   1.000
_cell.length_b   1.000
_cell.length_c   1.000
_cell.angle_alpha   90.00
_cell.angle_beta   90.00
_cell.angle_gamma   90.00
#
_symmetry.space_group_name_H-M   'P 1'
#
loop_
_entity.id
_entity.type
_entity.pdbx_description
1 polymer ?
#
loop_
_entity_poly.entity_id
_entity_poly.type
_entity_poly.pdbx_seq_one_letter_code
_entity_poly.pdbx_strand_id
1 'polypeptide(L)'
;MTKPIPRIGSRRNGRIGSRKNVRRIPKGVIHVQASFNNTIVTVTDVRGRVVSWSSAGTCGFKGTRRGTPFAAQTATGNAIRTVVDQGMQRAEVMIKGPGLGRDAALRTIRRSGIRLSLVRDITPMPHNGCRPPKKGEVTVSTRKVQWKCVESKVDSKRLYYGRFILSPLMKGQADTIGIAMRRVLLGEIDGTCITRAKSEKIPHEYSTIVGIEESVHEILMNLKEIVLRSNLYGTRDASICVRGPGYVTAHDIISPPSVEIIDTTQHIANLTEPIDLCIRLQIERNRGYRMKTPNNAQDGSYPIDAVFMPVRNANHSIHSYGNGNEKQEILFLEIWTNGSLTPKEALREASRNLIDLFIPFLHAEEQDINLEDNKTQDYFTFFYLS
;
A
#
# COMPACT_ATOMS: atom_id res chain seq x y z
N MET A 1 -52.76 24.98 -47.76
CA MET A 1 -52.08 25.23 -46.47
C MET A 1 -52.45 24.14 -45.47
N THR A 2 -51.43 23.35 -45.10
CA THR A 2 -51.26 22.40 -43.97
C THR A 2 -52.46 21.84 -43.20
N LYS A 3 -52.67 20.52 -43.32
CA LYS A 3 -53.46 19.68 -42.40
C LYS A 3 -52.79 19.62 -41.01
N PRO A 4 -53.54 19.64 -39.90
CA PRO A 4 -52.94 19.55 -38.56
C PRO A 4 -52.44 18.13 -38.28
N ILE A 5 -51.21 18.05 -37.77
CA ILE A 5 -50.57 16.79 -37.34
C ILE A 5 -51.24 16.32 -36.03
N PRO A 6 -51.77 15.09 -35.94
CA PRO A 6 -52.33 14.59 -34.69
C PRO A 6 -51.21 14.32 -33.69
N ARG A 7 -51.37 14.85 -32.46
CA ARG A 7 -50.45 14.62 -31.34
C ARG A 7 -50.43 13.13 -31.00
N ILE A 8 -49.29 12.49 -31.23
CA ILE A 8 -49.01 11.12 -30.81
C ILE A 8 -49.10 11.06 -29.28
N GLY A 9 -50.18 10.47 -28.79
CA GLY A 9 -50.37 10.20 -27.37
C GLY A 9 -49.23 9.32 -26.84
N SER A 10 -48.71 9.68 -25.67
CA SER A 10 -47.79 8.87 -24.88
C SER A 10 -48.29 7.43 -24.83
N ARG A 11 -47.53 6.51 -25.43
CA ARG A 11 -47.73 5.06 -25.28
C ARG A 11 -47.70 4.74 -23.79
N ARG A 12 -48.88 4.63 -23.16
CA ARG A 12 -49.03 3.89 -21.92
C ARG A 12 -48.59 2.47 -22.25
N ASN A 13 -47.38 2.09 -21.81
CA ASN A 13 -46.95 0.70 -21.80
C ASN A 13 -47.95 -0.07 -20.93
N GLY A 14 -48.97 -0.63 -21.58
CA GLY A 14 -49.85 -1.62 -20.98
C GLY A 14 -48.96 -2.75 -20.48
N ARG A 15 -48.93 -2.94 -19.16
CA ARG A 15 -48.28 -4.12 -18.57
C ARG A 15 -49.00 -5.33 -19.14
N ILE A 16 -48.34 -6.04 -20.04
CA ILE A 16 -48.70 -7.38 -20.49
C ILE A 16 -48.82 -8.22 -19.22
N GLY A 17 -50.06 -8.43 -18.78
CA GLY A 17 -50.37 -9.24 -17.62
C GLY A 17 -50.15 -10.69 -17.99
N SER A 18 -48.92 -11.19 -17.85
CA SER A 18 -48.76 -12.64 -17.80
C SER A 18 -49.49 -13.11 -16.54
N ARG A 19 -50.50 -13.96 -16.72
CA ARG A 19 -51.10 -14.75 -15.65
C ARG A 19 -49.97 -15.56 -15.02
N LYS A 20 -49.29 -14.97 -14.03
CA LYS A 20 -48.27 -15.67 -13.25
C LYS A 20 -49.03 -16.68 -12.39
N ASN A 21 -48.80 -17.96 -12.67
CA ASN A 21 -49.17 -19.05 -11.76
C ASN A 21 -48.80 -18.63 -10.34
N VAL A 22 -49.81 -18.48 -9.49
CA VAL A 22 -49.64 -18.09 -8.09
C VAL A 22 -49.02 -19.27 -7.36
N ARG A 23 -47.68 -19.38 -7.45
CA ARG A 23 -46.92 -20.34 -6.68
C ARG A 23 -47.02 -19.92 -5.21
N ARG A 24 -47.64 -20.75 -4.38
CA ARG A 24 -47.68 -20.55 -2.93
C ARG A 24 -46.31 -20.87 -2.35
N ILE A 25 -45.61 -19.86 -1.84
CA ILE A 25 -44.26 -20.01 -1.26
C ILE A 25 -44.39 -19.78 0.25
N PRO A 26 -44.49 -20.82 1.09
CA PRO A 26 -44.75 -20.67 2.52
C PRO A 26 -43.54 -20.13 3.32
N LYS A 27 -42.31 -20.35 2.82
CA LYS A 27 -41.04 -19.97 3.45
C LYS A 27 -40.11 -19.29 2.44
N GLY A 28 -39.40 -18.24 2.84
CA GLY A 28 -38.43 -17.56 1.97
C GLY A 28 -37.37 -16.74 2.70
N VAL A 29 -36.53 -16.04 1.95
CA VAL A 29 -35.45 -15.18 2.47
C VAL A 29 -35.65 -13.76 1.94
N ILE A 30 -35.55 -12.76 2.81
CA ILE A 30 -35.66 -11.34 2.51
C ILE A 30 -34.26 -10.74 2.61
N HIS A 31 -33.70 -10.34 1.49
CA HIS A 31 -32.42 -9.64 1.41
C HIS A 31 -32.66 -8.14 1.42
N VAL A 32 -32.11 -7.45 2.42
CA VAL A 32 -32.15 -5.99 2.55
C VAL A 32 -30.75 -5.44 2.34
N GLN A 33 -30.54 -4.73 1.23
CA GLN A 33 -29.29 -4.01 0.99
C GLN A 33 -29.50 -2.52 1.30
N ALA A 34 -28.91 -2.06 2.40
CA ALA A 34 -29.02 -0.69 2.88
C ALA A 34 -27.68 0.04 2.65
N SER A 35 -27.62 0.85 1.60
CA SER A 35 -26.51 1.79 1.36
C SER A 35 -26.90 3.21 1.77
N PHE A 36 -25.95 4.14 1.80
CA PHE A 36 -26.25 5.56 2.07
C PHE A 36 -27.15 6.20 1.01
N ASN A 37 -27.07 5.72 -0.23
CA ASN A 37 -27.75 6.33 -1.37
C ASN A 37 -29.04 5.60 -1.78
N ASN A 38 -29.16 4.31 -1.46
CA ASN A 38 -30.27 3.47 -1.91
C ASN A 38 -30.54 2.30 -0.95
N THR A 39 -31.81 1.94 -0.82
CA THR A 39 -32.27 0.72 -0.15
C THR A 39 -32.93 -0.19 -1.19
N ILE A 40 -32.41 -1.40 -1.31
CA ILE A 40 -32.92 -2.42 -2.23
C ILE A 40 -33.40 -3.61 -1.39
N VAL A 41 -34.62 -4.06 -1.64
CA VAL A 41 -35.22 -5.20 -0.95
C VAL A 41 -35.56 -6.25 -2.00
N THR A 42 -35.04 -7.45 -1.80
CA THR A 42 -35.25 -8.59 -2.69
C THR A 42 -35.77 -9.77 -1.87
N VAL A 43 -36.89 -10.34 -2.28
CA VAL A 43 -37.47 -11.52 -1.63
C VAL A 43 -37.25 -12.73 -2.52
N THR A 44 -36.71 -13.79 -1.94
CA THR A 44 -36.36 -15.03 -2.61
C THR A 44 -37.04 -16.23 -1.94
N ASP A 45 -37.20 -17.29 -2.72
CA ASP A 45 -37.52 -18.63 -2.22
C ASP A 45 -36.26 -19.25 -1.55
N VAL A 46 -36.41 -20.34 -0.79
CA VAL A 46 -35.27 -21.04 -0.15
C VAL A 46 -34.21 -21.52 -1.16
N ARG A 47 -34.60 -21.66 -2.44
CA ARG A 47 -33.72 -22.01 -3.56
C ARG A 47 -33.03 -20.81 -4.23
N GLY A 48 -33.18 -19.60 -3.68
CA GLY A 48 -32.56 -18.38 -4.20
C GLY A 48 -33.25 -17.76 -5.42
N ARG A 49 -34.43 -18.26 -5.83
CA ARG A 49 -35.21 -17.68 -6.94
C ARG A 49 -35.92 -16.42 -6.48
N VAL A 50 -35.81 -15.34 -7.25
CA VAL A 50 -36.42 -14.04 -6.93
C VAL A 50 -37.93 -14.10 -7.14
N VAL A 51 -38.67 -13.77 -6.08
CA VAL A 51 -40.13 -13.70 -6.05
C VAL A 51 -40.60 -12.28 -6.33
N SER A 52 -40.02 -11.33 -5.59
CA SER A 52 -40.29 -9.91 -5.73
C SER A 52 -39.04 -9.11 -5.39
N TRP A 53 -38.94 -7.92 -5.94
CA TRP A 53 -37.90 -6.96 -5.58
C TRP A 53 -38.43 -5.54 -5.73
N SER A 54 -37.89 -4.63 -4.94
CA SER A 54 -38.19 -3.22 -5.00
C SER A 54 -36.99 -2.42 -4.52
N SER A 55 -36.84 -1.20 -5.02
CA SER A 55 -35.81 -0.27 -4.56
C SER A 55 -36.42 1.11 -4.35
N ALA A 56 -35.72 1.96 -3.59
CA ALA A 56 -36.12 3.37 -3.46
C ALA A 56 -36.20 4.05 -4.84
N GLY A 57 -35.29 3.73 -5.76
CA GLY A 57 -35.33 4.24 -7.14
C GLY A 57 -36.57 3.79 -7.93
N THR A 58 -36.95 2.51 -7.83
CA THR A 58 -38.16 1.97 -8.48
C THR A 58 -39.44 2.60 -7.94
N CYS A 59 -39.42 3.04 -6.68
CA CYS A 59 -40.55 3.73 -6.03
C CYS A 59 -40.61 5.24 -6.34
N GLY A 60 -39.78 5.73 -7.26
CA GLY A 60 -39.82 7.11 -7.74
C GLY A 60 -39.10 8.12 -6.84
N PHE A 61 -38.37 7.67 -5.82
CA PHE A 61 -37.54 8.56 -5.02
C PHE A 61 -36.28 8.93 -5.80
N LYS A 62 -36.15 10.21 -6.15
CA LYS A 62 -34.98 10.80 -6.83
C LYS A 62 -34.45 11.98 -6.03
N GLY A 63 -33.12 12.07 -5.87
CA GLY A 63 -32.44 13.13 -5.13
C GLY A 63 -32.56 13.01 -3.60
N THR A 64 -32.09 14.03 -2.88
CA THR A 64 -32.02 14.09 -1.40
C THR A 64 -33.30 14.58 -0.72
N ARG A 65 -34.36 14.89 -1.48
CA ARG A 65 -35.56 15.60 -0.98
C ARG A 65 -36.48 14.80 -0.06
N ARG A 66 -36.30 13.48 0.10
CA ARG A 66 -37.07 12.67 1.07
C ARG A 66 -36.13 11.80 1.91
N GLY A 67 -36.39 11.73 3.21
CA GLY A 67 -35.58 10.95 4.14
C GLY A 67 -35.42 9.50 3.71
N THR A 68 -34.18 9.01 3.75
CA THR A 68 -33.81 7.62 3.43
C THR A 68 -34.62 6.55 4.19
N PRO A 69 -35.07 6.75 5.45
CA PRO A 69 -35.95 5.80 6.13
C PRO A 69 -37.34 5.67 5.48
N PHE A 70 -37.94 6.77 5.01
CA PHE A 70 -39.27 6.75 4.41
C PHE A 70 -39.27 6.07 3.03
N ALA A 71 -38.22 6.32 2.25
CA ALA A 71 -38.00 5.64 0.99
C ALA A 71 -37.82 4.13 1.19
N ALA A 72 -37.07 3.72 2.23
CA ALA A 72 -36.88 2.32 2.59
C ALA A 72 -38.19 1.65 3.00
N GLN A 73 -39.03 2.30 3.82
CA GLN A 73 -40.35 1.76 4.20
C GLN A 73 -41.23 1.50 2.97
N THR A 74 -41.29 2.47 2.06
CA THR A 74 -42.11 2.38 0.84
C THR A 74 -41.60 1.27 -0.08
N ALA A 75 -40.27 1.18 -0.28
CA ALA A 75 -39.67 0.12 -1.08
C ALA A 75 -39.94 -1.27 -0.49
N THR A 76 -39.79 -1.40 0.83
CA THR A 76 -40.03 -2.64 1.56
C THR A 76 -41.49 -3.06 1.51
N GLY A 77 -42.43 -2.13 1.73
CA GLY A 77 -43.87 -2.40 1.64
C GLY A 77 -44.29 -2.90 0.26
N ASN A 78 -43.75 -2.31 -0.81
CA ASN A 78 -44.01 -2.76 -2.18
C ASN A 78 -43.49 -4.18 -2.47
N ALA A 79 -42.29 -4.52 -1.98
CA ALA A 79 -41.73 -5.86 -2.14
C ALA A 79 -42.54 -6.91 -1.36
N ILE A 80 -42.94 -6.59 -0.13
CA ILE A 80 -43.64 -7.54 0.76
C ILE A 80 -45.10 -7.74 0.34
N ARG A 81 -45.80 -6.70 -0.13
CA ARG A 81 -47.20 -6.81 -0.53
C ARG A 81 -47.41 -7.96 -1.52
N THR A 82 -46.55 -8.03 -2.54
CA THR A 82 -46.57 -9.11 -3.55
C THR A 82 -46.26 -10.51 -3.02
N VAL A 83 -45.65 -10.60 -1.83
CA VAL A 83 -45.20 -11.83 -1.18
C VAL A 83 -46.26 -12.33 -0.20
N VAL A 84 -46.96 -11.42 0.48
CA VAL A 84 -48.14 -11.73 1.28
C VAL A 84 -49.26 -12.27 0.38
N ASP A 85 -49.47 -11.66 -0.78
CA ASP A 85 -50.42 -12.15 -1.79
C ASP A 85 -50.08 -13.59 -2.30
N GLN A 86 -48.80 -13.98 -2.23
CA GLN A 86 -48.31 -15.32 -2.59
C GLN A 86 -48.30 -16.30 -1.42
N GLY A 87 -48.77 -15.90 -0.23
CA GLY A 87 -48.95 -16.78 0.93
C GLY A 87 -47.68 -17.09 1.72
N MET A 88 -46.67 -16.22 1.71
CA MET A 88 -45.47 -16.40 2.54
C MET A 88 -45.76 -16.10 4.01
N GLN A 89 -45.55 -17.11 4.87
CA GLN A 89 -45.85 -17.00 6.30
C GLN A 89 -44.60 -16.86 7.15
N ARG A 90 -43.47 -17.42 6.71
CA ARG A 90 -42.20 -17.36 7.44
C ARG A 90 -41.07 -16.87 6.54
N ALA A 91 -40.21 -16.00 7.07
CA ALA A 91 -39.04 -15.55 6.33
C ALA A 91 -37.80 -15.32 7.21
N GLU A 92 -36.64 -15.55 6.63
CA GLU A 92 -35.35 -15.13 7.17
C GLU A 92 -34.95 -13.77 6.58
N VAL A 93 -34.36 -12.89 7.38
CA VAL A 93 -33.93 -11.56 6.93
C VAL A 93 -32.41 -11.47 6.94
N MET A 94 -31.84 -11.14 5.80
CA MET A 94 -30.40 -10.95 5.60
C MET A 94 -30.14 -9.48 5.26
N ILE A 95 -29.40 -8.78 6.11
CA ILE A 95 -29.17 -7.33 5.96
C ILE A 95 -27.72 -7.08 5.56
N LYS A 96 -27.51 -6.26 4.54
CA LYS A 96 -26.18 -5.87 4.05
C LYS A 96 -26.04 -4.35 3.95
N GLY A 97 -25.08 -3.79 4.68
CA GLY A 97 -24.65 -2.40 4.54
C GLY A 97 -25.08 -1.48 5.70
N PRO A 98 -24.36 -0.36 5.91
CA PRO A 98 -24.54 0.54 7.06
C PRO A 98 -25.63 1.63 6.85
N GLY A 99 -26.40 1.58 5.76
CA GLY A 99 -27.32 2.66 5.40
C GLY A 99 -28.48 2.86 6.38
N LEU A 100 -28.92 4.12 6.53
CA LEU A 100 -30.04 4.54 7.41
C LEU A 100 -31.40 3.86 7.10
N GLY A 101 -31.54 3.24 5.93
CA GLY A 101 -32.76 2.52 5.52
C GLY A 101 -32.95 1.14 6.18
N ARG A 102 -31.94 0.64 6.90
CA ARG A 102 -31.94 -0.68 7.55
C ARG A 102 -33.09 -0.91 8.53
N ASP A 103 -33.16 -0.06 9.56
CA ASP A 103 -34.15 -0.22 10.63
C ASP A 103 -35.57 0.05 10.14
N ALA A 104 -35.69 0.95 9.17
CA ALA A 104 -36.94 1.30 8.54
C ALA A 104 -37.50 0.11 7.73
N ALA A 105 -36.65 -0.63 7.02
CA ALA A 105 -37.02 -1.86 6.33
C ALA A 105 -37.44 -2.96 7.34
N LEU A 106 -36.64 -3.19 8.39
CA LEU A 106 -36.96 -4.18 9.43
C LEU A 106 -38.30 -3.91 10.14
N ARG A 107 -38.57 -2.65 10.49
CA ARG A 107 -39.86 -2.25 11.10
C ARG A 107 -41.04 -2.52 10.17
N THR A 108 -40.85 -2.31 8.87
CA THR A 108 -41.88 -2.56 7.85
C THR A 108 -42.14 -4.06 7.69
N ILE A 109 -41.09 -4.89 7.66
CA ILE A 109 -41.20 -6.35 7.62
C ILE A 109 -41.93 -6.89 8.85
N ARG A 110 -41.63 -6.36 10.04
CA ARG A 110 -42.31 -6.80 11.28
C ARG A 110 -43.80 -6.44 11.29
N ARG A 111 -44.18 -5.33 10.65
CA ARG A 111 -45.58 -4.89 10.52
C ARG A 111 -46.36 -5.65 9.45
N SER A 112 -45.70 -6.40 8.56
CA SER A 112 -46.37 -7.09 7.45
C SER A 112 -46.99 -8.45 7.82
N GLY A 113 -46.85 -8.90 9.07
CA GLY A 113 -47.43 -10.16 9.55
C GLY A 113 -46.65 -11.43 9.18
N ILE A 114 -45.46 -11.31 8.57
CA ILE A 114 -44.59 -12.46 8.30
C ILE A 114 -43.83 -12.84 9.58
N ARG A 115 -43.87 -14.11 9.97
CA ARG A 115 -43.09 -14.62 11.11
C ARG A 115 -41.60 -14.69 10.73
N LEU A 116 -40.80 -13.85 11.38
CA LEU A 116 -39.35 -13.84 11.20
C LEU A 116 -38.72 -15.00 11.95
N SER A 117 -38.04 -15.91 11.23
CA SER A 117 -37.29 -17.01 11.86
C SER A 117 -35.91 -16.58 12.31
N LEU A 118 -35.25 -15.70 11.53
CA LEU A 118 -33.88 -15.29 11.78
C LEU A 118 -33.61 -13.91 11.17
N VAL A 119 -32.86 -13.07 11.87
CA VAL A 119 -32.33 -11.81 11.35
C VAL A 119 -30.81 -11.87 11.44
N ARG A 120 -30.12 -11.82 10.31
CA ARG A 120 -28.65 -11.84 10.22
C ARG A 120 -28.15 -10.58 9.54
N ASP A 121 -27.14 -9.97 10.16
CA ASP A 121 -26.34 -8.93 9.56
C ASP A 121 -25.16 -9.57 8.80
N ILE A 122 -25.12 -9.36 7.49
CA ILE A 122 -24.02 -9.78 6.61
C ILE A 122 -23.27 -8.55 6.07
N THR A 123 -23.31 -7.43 6.79
CA THR A 123 -22.47 -6.26 6.49
C THR A 123 -21.01 -6.70 6.57
N PRO A 124 -20.23 -6.61 5.48
CA PRO A 124 -18.82 -6.96 5.52
C PRO A 124 -18.12 -6.10 6.57
N MET A 125 -17.42 -6.72 7.52
CA MET A 125 -16.57 -5.95 8.43
C MET A 125 -15.43 -5.36 7.59
N PRO A 126 -15.16 -4.06 7.68
CA PRO A 126 -13.99 -3.48 7.04
C PRO A 126 -12.77 -4.09 7.71
N HIS A 127 -12.14 -5.05 7.03
CA HIS A 127 -10.76 -5.38 7.33
C HIS A 127 -9.95 -4.13 6.99
N ASN A 128 -9.06 -3.69 7.86
CA ASN A 128 -8.09 -2.60 7.61
C ASN A 128 -7.08 -3.01 6.51
N GLY A 129 -7.55 -3.58 5.42
CA GLY A 129 -6.81 -3.79 4.20
C GLY A 129 -6.78 -2.51 3.36
N CYS A 130 -5.84 -2.48 2.42
CA CYS A 130 -5.49 -1.31 1.62
C CYS A 130 -6.73 -0.57 1.07
N ARG A 131 -6.79 0.74 1.36
CA ARG A 131 -7.78 1.68 0.83
C ARG A 131 -7.91 1.50 -0.69
N PRO A 132 -9.12 1.33 -1.25
CA PRO A 132 -9.29 1.24 -2.70
C PRO A 132 -8.72 2.51 -3.36
N PRO A 133 -7.77 2.39 -4.30
CA PRO A 133 -7.13 3.55 -4.88
C PRO A 133 -8.12 4.32 -5.76
N LYS A 134 -7.96 5.65 -5.75
CA LYS A 134 -8.73 6.61 -6.55
C LYS A 134 -8.68 6.19 -8.04
N LYS A 135 -9.83 6.06 -8.70
CA LYS A 135 -9.92 5.75 -10.14
C LYS A 135 -9.30 6.88 -10.95
N GLY A 136 -8.07 6.69 -11.41
CA GLY A 136 -7.49 7.45 -12.52
C GLY A 136 -7.70 6.68 -13.81
N GLU A 137 -8.30 7.31 -14.81
CA GLU A 137 -8.31 6.75 -16.17
C GLU A 137 -6.90 6.92 -16.77
N VAL A 138 -6.26 5.79 -17.07
CA VAL A 138 -5.01 5.76 -17.82
C VAL A 138 -5.30 5.09 -19.16
N THR A 139 -5.13 5.84 -20.25
CA THR A 139 -5.20 5.32 -21.62
C THR A 139 -3.92 4.52 -21.91
N VAL A 140 -4.02 3.20 -22.12
CA VAL A 140 -2.86 2.31 -22.37
C VAL A 140 -2.91 1.74 -23.78
N SER A 141 -1.79 1.83 -24.50
CA SER A 141 -1.58 1.33 -25.87
C SER A 141 -1.30 -0.19 -25.90
N THR A 142 -1.83 -0.85 -26.92
CA THR A 142 -1.81 -2.31 -27.10
C THR A 142 -0.48 -2.80 -27.72
N ARG A 143 0.33 -3.51 -26.90
CA ARG A 143 1.12 -4.74 -27.20
C ARG A 143 2.50 -4.81 -26.55
N LYS A 144 3.16 -3.69 -26.24
CA LYS A 144 4.48 -3.69 -25.56
C LYS A 144 4.32 -3.30 -24.09
N VAL A 145 4.93 -4.07 -23.18
CA VAL A 145 4.99 -3.70 -21.76
C VAL A 145 5.68 -2.34 -21.64
N GLN A 146 4.98 -1.37 -21.05
CA GLN A 146 5.48 -0.02 -20.81
C GLN A 146 5.38 0.29 -19.33
N TRP A 147 6.39 0.98 -18.83
CA TRP A 147 6.34 1.59 -17.52
C TRP A 147 6.26 3.10 -17.62
N LYS A 148 5.56 3.73 -16.68
CA LYS A 148 5.43 5.20 -16.63
C LYS A 148 5.40 5.68 -15.18
N CYS A 149 6.03 6.82 -14.92
CA CYS A 149 5.83 7.56 -13.68
C CYS A 149 4.47 8.27 -13.75
N VAL A 150 3.55 7.91 -12.86
CA VAL A 150 2.22 8.53 -12.74
C VAL A 150 2.27 9.76 -11.86
N GLU A 151 3.01 9.66 -10.76
CA GLU A 151 3.08 10.69 -9.74
C GLU A 151 4.47 10.69 -9.12
N SER A 152 5.02 11.88 -8.89
CA SER A 152 6.27 12.07 -8.17
C SER A 152 6.09 13.29 -7.28
N LYS A 153 6.39 13.14 -5.99
CA LYS A 153 6.24 14.19 -4.99
C LYS A 153 7.47 14.23 -4.09
N VAL A 154 7.83 15.44 -3.68
CA VAL A 154 8.84 15.68 -2.67
C VAL A 154 8.12 16.35 -1.51
N ASP A 155 7.83 15.58 -0.46
CA ASP A 155 7.09 16.08 0.70
C ASP A 155 8.04 16.81 1.66
N SER A 156 9.27 16.33 1.80
CA SER A 156 10.36 16.97 2.54
C SER A 156 11.71 16.58 1.98
N LYS A 157 12.80 17.23 2.43
CA LYS A 157 14.18 16.84 2.07
C LYS A 157 14.47 15.35 2.32
N ARG A 158 13.75 14.72 3.26
CA ARG A 158 13.92 13.31 3.67
C ARG A 158 12.78 12.39 3.27
N LEU A 159 11.82 12.85 2.48
CA LEU A 159 10.67 12.05 2.09
C LEU A 159 10.28 12.31 0.64
N TYR A 160 10.78 11.44 -0.24
CA TYR A 160 10.42 11.48 -1.65
C TYR A 160 9.45 10.33 -1.95
N TYR A 161 8.40 10.62 -2.69
CA TYR A 161 7.38 9.66 -3.09
C TYR A 161 7.33 9.54 -4.62
N GLY A 162 7.22 8.31 -5.11
CA GLY A 162 7.01 8.03 -6.52
C GLY A 162 5.99 6.92 -6.73
N ARG A 163 5.09 7.11 -7.69
CA ARG A 163 4.13 6.12 -8.14
C ARG A 163 4.36 5.78 -9.61
N PHE A 164 4.57 4.50 -9.88
CA PHE A 164 4.88 3.97 -11.20
C PHE A 164 3.81 2.96 -11.63
N ILE A 165 3.56 2.89 -12.93
CA ILE A 165 2.72 1.86 -13.53
C ILE A 165 3.56 0.98 -14.45
N LEU A 166 3.18 -0.30 -14.55
CA LEU A 166 3.68 -1.26 -15.53
C LEU A 166 2.49 -1.99 -16.16
N SER A 167 2.33 -1.85 -17.48
CA SER A 167 1.20 -2.42 -18.25
C SER A 167 1.51 -2.48 -19.74
N PRO A 168 0.87 -3.36 -20.54
CA PRO A 168 -0.04 -4.43 -20.12
C PRO A 168 0.72 -5.65 -19.57
N LEU A 169 0.20 -6.30 -18.53
CA LEU A 169 0.71 -7.57 -18.00
C LEU A 169 -0.33 -8.68 -18.14
N MET A 170 0.12 -9.93 -18.28
CA MET A 170 -0.76 -11.10 -18.20
C MET A 170 -1.13 -11.39 -16.75
N LYS A 171 -2.27 -12.06 -16.54
CA LYS A 171 -2.73 -12.47 -15.22
C LYS A 171 -1.64 -13.21 -14.43
N GLY A 172 -1.28 -12.70 -13.26
CA GLY A 172 -0.27 -13.27 -12.35
C GLY A 172 1.13 -12.70 -12.52
N GLN A 173 1.49 -12.13 -13.68
CA GLN A 173 2.79 -11.49 -13.87
C GLN A 173 2.96 -10.25 -12.98
N ALA A 174 1.87 -9.50 -12.75
CA ALA A 174 1.90 -8.32 -11.89
C ALA A 174 2.26 -8.66 -10.45
N ASP A 175 1.78 -9.79 -9.93
CA ASP A 175 2.04 -10.25 -8.56
C ASP A 175 3.50 -10.67 -8.41
N THR A 176 4.00 -11.50 -9.34
CA THR A 176 5.40 -11.93 -9.36
C THR A 176 6.35 -10.73 -9.39
N ILE A 177 6.12 -9.77 -10.29
CA ILE A 177 6.97 -8.58 -10.41
C ILE A 177 6.81 -7.69 -9.16
N GLY A 178 5.59 -7.48 -8.67
CA GLY A 178 5.31 -6.64 -7.50
C GLY A 178 6.00 -7.14 -6.23
N ILE A 179 5.89 -8.43 -5.95
CA ILE A 179 6.52 -9.07 -4.78
C ILE A 179 8.05 -9.02 -4.90
N ALA A 180 8.60 -9.39 -6.06
CA ALA A 180 10.03 -9.37 -6.30
C ALA A 180 10.61 -7.96 -6.14
N MET A 181 10.03 -6.97 -6.82
CA MET A 181 10.46 -5.58 -6.75
C MET A 181 10.37 -5.03 -5.33
N ARG A 182 9.30 -5.33 -4.59
CA ARG A 182 9.16 -4.90 -3.19
C ARG A 182 10.28 -5.43 -2.31
N ARG A 183 10.67 -6.71 -2.47
CA ARG A 183 11.76 -7.32 -1.68
C ARG A 183 13.11 -6.68 -2.00
N VAL A 184 13.41 -6.49 -3.29
CA VAL A 184 14.67 -5.89 -3.72
C VAL A 184 14.75 -4.42 -3.30
N LEU A 185 13.68 -3.65 -3.49
CA LEU A 185 13.60 -2.24 -3.09
C LEU A 185 13.92 -2.03 -1.60
N LEU A 186 13.42 -2.92 -0.74
CA LEU A 186 13.60 -2.79 0.72
C LEU A 186 14.92 -3.40 1.21
N GLY A 187 15.43 -4.46 0.58
CA GLY A 187 16.56 -5.22 1.12
C GLY A 187 17.90 -5.05 0.41
N GLU A 188 17.87 -4.88 -0.91
CA GLU A 188 19.06 -5.04 -1.76
C GLU A 188 19.60 -3.73 -2.34
N ILE A 189 18.91 -2.61 -2.11
CA ILE A 189 19.41 -1.31 -2.55
C ILE A 189 20.52 -0.86 -1.62
N ASP A 190 21.62 -0.42 -2.22
CA ASP A 190 22.77 0.11 -1.49
C ASP A 190 22.44 1.51 -0.94
N GLY A 191 22.88 1.78 0.28
CA GLY A 191 22.84 3.12 0.85
C GLY A 191 24.11 3.47 1.58
N THR A 192 24.24 4.76 1.88
CA THR A 192 25.42 5.34 2.54
C THR A 192 25.00 5.86 3.90
N CYS A 193 25.72 5.47 4.95
CA CYS A 193 25.48 5.96 6.30
C CYS A 193 26.79 6.06 7.09
N ILE A 194 26.73 6.74 8.23
CA ILE A 194 27.82 6.79 9.20
C ILE A 194 27.79 5.49 9.99
N THR A 195 28.93 4.81 10.10
CA THR A 195 29.04 3.51 10.78
C THR A 195 29.88 3.55 12.05
N ARG A 196 30.77 4.55 12.18
CA ARG A 196 31.56 4.76 13.39
C ARG A 196 31.78 6.24 13.65
N ALA A 197 31.89 6.59 14.93
CA ALA A 197 32.33 7.89 15.39
C ALA A 197 33.47 7.72 16.41
N LYS A 198 34.49 8.58 16.36
CA LYS A 198 35.62 8.58 17.27
C LYS A 198 35.87 10.01 17.74
N SER A 199 35.99 10.20 19.05
CA SER A 199 36.36 11.49 19.63
C SER A 199 37.32 11.26 20.79
N GLU A 200 38.32 12.13 20.92
CA GLU A 200 39.32 12.06 21.99
C GLU A 200 38.73 12.46 23.36
N LYS A 201 37.66 13.27 23.36
CA LYS A 201 37.01 13.78 24.59
C LYS A 201 35.88 12.88 25.11
N ILE A 202 35.59 11.77 24.43
CA ILE A 202 34.48 10.87 24.79
C ILE A 202 35.08 9.61 25.44
N PRO A 203 34.92 9.42 26.76
CA PRO A 203 35.42 8.24 27.46
C PRO A 203 34.55 7.00 27.26
N HIS A 204 33.22 7.14 27.17
CA HIS A 204 32.29 6.03 26.93
C HIS A 204 30.94 6.49 26.33
N GLU A 205 30.16 5.58 25.75
CA GLU A 205 28.91 5.87 25.00
C GLU A 205 27.82 6.58 25.82
N TYR A 206 27.83 6.40 27.14
CA TYR A 206 26.86 7.00 28.06
C TYR A 206 27.38 8.22 28.82
N SER A 207 28.55 8.77 28.45
CA SER A 207 29.11 9.92 29.17
C SER A 207 28.45 11.22 28.73
N THR A 208 28.37 12.16 29.65
CA THR A 208 28.05 13.57 29.37
C THR A 208 29.35 14.36 29.27
N ILE A 209 29.49 15.18 28.24
CA ILE A 209 30.64 16.07 28.08
C ILE A 209 30.27 17.42 28.69
N VAL A 210 31.10 17.94 29.59
CA VAL A 210 30.89 19.28 30.18
C VAL A 210 30.87 20.31 29.04
N GLY A 211 29.89 21.22 29.07
CA GLY A 211 29.72 22.27 28.06
C GLY A 211 29.07 21.85 26.73
N ILE A 212 28.54 20.63 26.66
CA ILE A 212 27.63 20.16 25.60
C ILE A 212 26.29 19.82 26.25
N GLU A 213 25.18 20.21 25.62
CA GLU A 213 23.83 19.95 26.15
C GLU A 213 23.44 18.47 26.05
N GLU A 214 23.76 17.81 24.94
CA GLU A 214 23.41 16.42 24.65
C GLU A 214 24.41 15.43 25.26
N SER A 215 23.90 14.25 25.60
CA SER A 215 24.73 13.09 25.91
C SER A 215 25.41 12.53 24.67
N VAL A 216 26.51 11.78 24.86
CA VAL A 216 27.19 11.09 23.75
C VAL A 216 26.24 10.15 23.00
N HIS A 217 25.37 9.44 23.71
CA HIS A 217 24.37 8.58 23.11
C HIS A 217 23.41 9.35 22.19
N GLU A 218 22.91 10.51 22.63
CA GLU A 218 22.05 11.38 21.81
C GLU A 218 22.80 11.91 20.59
N ILE A 219 24.07 12.29 20.72
CA ILE A 219 24.92 12.67 19.58
C ILE A 219 25.00 11.52 18.56
N LEU A 220 25.26 10.28 19.01
CA LEU A 220 25.32 9.11 18.14
C LEU A 220 23.97 8.83 17.45
N MET A 221 22.85 9.02 18.16
CA MET A 221 21.50 8.89 17.57
C MET A 221 21.22 9.99 16.55
N ASN A 222 21.60 11.24 16.84
CA ASN A 222 21.48 12.35 15.91
C ASN A 222 22.32 12.15 14.65
N LEU A 223 23.55 11.62 14.78
CA LEU A 223 24.40 11.25 13.65
C LEU A 223 23.79 10.13 12.81
N LYS A 224 23.11 9.15 13.43
CA LYS A 224 22.39 8.06 12.73
C LYS A 224 21.25 8.57 11.86
N GLU A 225 20.62 9.69 12.21
CA GLU A 225 19.53 10.28 11.44
C GLU A 225 19.98 11.04 10.18
N ILE A 226 21.29 11.32 10.05
CA ILE A 226 21.85 12.04 8.92
C ILE A 226 21.78 11.16 7.67
N VAL A 227 21.14 11.69 6.63
CA VAL A 227 21.02 11.02 5.33
C VAL A 227 22.16 11.47 4.42
N LEU A 228 22.96 10.51 3.97
CA LEU A 228 24.11 10.72 3.09
C LEU A 228 23.87 10.07 1.72
N ARG A 229 24.49 10.64 0.69
CA ARG A 229 24.54 10.08 -0.67
C ARG A 229 25.99 9.97 -1.12
N SER A 230 26.40 8.79 -1.56
CA SER A 230 27.70 8.57 -2.19
C SER A 230 27.62 7.50 -3.27
N ASN A 231 28.42 7.65 -4.33
CA ASN A 231 28.49 6.70 -5.44
C ASN A 231 29.71 5.77 -5.35
N LEU A 232 30.60 5.97 -4.36
CA LEU A 232 31.83 5.19 -4.24
C LEU A 232 31.70 4.11 -3.17
N TYR A 233 32.19 2.91 -3.48
CA TYR A 233 32.34 1.82 -2.52
C TYR A 233 33.59 2.01 -1.65
N GLY A 234 33.54 1.45 -0.44
CA GLY A 234 34.60 1.52 0.56
C GLY A 234 34.32 2.50 1.70
N THR A 235 35.19 2.47 2.71
CA THR A 235 35.11 3.36 3.87
C THR A 235 35.70 4.72 3.53
N ARG A 236 35.03 5.78 3.96
CA ARG A 236 35.48 7.17 3.81
C ARG A 236 35.46 7.86 5.16
N ASP A 237 36.51 8.61 5.44
CA ASP A 237 36.58 9.41 6.66
C ASP A 237 35.94 10.78 6.42
N ALA A 238 35.22 11.25 7.43
CA ALA A 238 34.71 12.61 7.54
C ALA A 238 34.99 13.11 8.96
N SER A 239 34.82 14.40 9.21
CA SER A 239 35.03 14.96 10.54
C SER A 239 34.14 16.16 10.83
N ILE A 240 33.80 16.35 12.10
CA ILE A 240 33.16 17.55 12.62
C ILE A 240 34.19 18.22 13.52
N CYS A 241 34.51 19.48 13.25
CA CYS A 241 35.45 20.28 14.04
C CYS A 241 34.87 21.67 14.25
N VAL A 242 34.24 21.91 15.40
CA VAL A 242 33.54 23.17 15.72
C VAL A 242 34.02 23.70 17.06
N ARG A 243 34.11 25.03 17.20
CA ARG A 243 34.40 25.69 18.48
C ARG A 243 33.13 26.38 18.98
N GLY A 244 32.77 26.10 20.23
CA GLY A 244 31.61 26.72 20.88
C GLY A 244 31.85 28.17 21.33
N PRO A 245 30.82 28.83 21.87
CA PRO A 245 29.44 28.36 22.02
C PRO A 245 28.64 28.44 20.70
N GLY A 246 27.72 27.50 20.47
CA GLY A 246 26.88 27.49 19.27
C GLY A 246 26.26 26.13 18.93
N TYR A 247 25.35 26.13 17.96
CA TYR A 247 24.68 24.92 17.46
C TYR A 247 25.54 24.20 16.42
N VAL A 248 25.68 22.89 16.58
CA VAL A 248 26.34 22.00 15.64
C VAL A 248 25.28 21.25 14.84
N THR A 249 25.34 21.40 13.52
CA THR A 249 24.41 20.79 12.58
C THR A 249 25.15 19.93 11.56
N ALA A 250 24.41 19.17 10.75
CA ALA A 250 25.00 18.39 9.66
C ALA A 250 25.72 19.25 8.60
N HIS A 251 25.48 20.57 8.56
CA HIS A 251 26.26 21.49 7.75
C HIS A 251 27.74 21.55 8.15
N ASP A 252 28.05 21.35 9.43
CA ASP A 252 29.40 21.47 9.99
C ASP A 252 30.25 20.20 9.77
N ILE A 253 29.69 19.19 9.11
CA ILE A 253 30.42 17.98 8.72
C ILE A 253 31.30 18.29 7.52
N ILE A 254 32.61 18.11 7.71
CA ILE A 254 33.61 18.15 6.67
C ILE A 254 33.63 16.77 6.00
N SER A 255 32.84 16.62 4.92
CA SER A 255 32.77 15.40 4.11
C SER A 255 33.72 15.46 2.90
N PRO A 256 34.19 14.31 2.39
CA PRO A 256 34.94 14.28 1.14
C PRO A 256 34.03 14.61 -0.05
N PRO A 257 34.57 15.11 -1.19
CA PRO A 257 33.76 15.51 -2.36
C PRO A 257 32.86 14.42 -2.97
N SER A 258 33.11 13.16 -2.61
CA SER A 258 32.32 12.00 -3.06
C SER A 258 31.09 11.72 -2.21
N VAL A 259 30.89 12.45 -1.10
CA VAL A 259 29.78 12.30 -0.17
C VAL A 259 29.00 13.60 -0.07
N GLU A 260 27.73 13.54 -0.42
CA GLU A 260 26.76 14.61 -0.32
C GLU A 260 25.85 14.41 0.90
N ILE A 261 25.61 15.48 1.65
CA ILE A 261 24.69 15.51 2.79
C ILE A 261 23.35 16.05 2.30
N ILE A 262 22.30 15.24 2.38
CA ILE A 262 20.99 15.58 1.81
C ILE A 262 20.28 16.65 2.64
N ASP A 263 20.41 16.56 3.96
CA ASP A 263 19.81 17.51 4.89
C ASP A 263 20.84 18.10 5.84
N THR A 264 21.32 19.29 5.48
CA THR A 264 22.27 20.07 6.26
C THR A 264 21.69 20.62 7.55
N THR A 265 20.38 20.58 7.73
CA THR A 265 19.70 21.15 8.92
C THR A 265 19.52 20.16 10.06
N GLN A 266 19.96 18.90 9.90
CA GLN A 266 19.91 17.94 11.01
C GLN A 266 20.73 18.46 12.18
N HIS A 267 20.08 18.54 13.33
CA HIS A 267 20.73 18.88 14.59
C HIS A 267 21.65 17.75 15.05
N ILE A 268 22.84 18.08 15.55
CA ILE A 268 23.79 17.12 16.11
C ILE A 268 23.97 17.36 17.61
N ALA A 269 24.38 18.58 17.98
CA ALA A 269 24.63 18.95 19.37
C ALA A 269 24.59 20.48 19.57
N ASN A 270 24.42 20.94 20.80
CA ASN A 270 24.51 22.33 21.22
C ASN A 270 25.68 22.53 22.21
N LEU A 271 26.60 23.42 21.87
CA LEU A 271 27.76 23.76 22.69
C LEU A 271 27.45 25.00 23.54
N THR A 272 27.36 24.82 24.86
CA THR A 272 27.04 25.90 25.81
C THR A 272 28.26 26.70 26.24
N GLU A 273 29.45 26.08 26.20
CA GLU A 273 30.72 26.66 26.61
C GLU A 273 31.69 26.80 25.41
N PRO A 274 32.76 27.62 25.52
CA PRO A 274 33.77 27.77 24.47
C PRO A 274 34.70 26.54 24.40
N ILE A 275 34.14 25.42 23.95
CA ILE A 275 34.80 24.12 23.86
C ILE A 275 34.97 23.71 22.41
N ASP A 276 36.13 23.13 22.11
CA ASP A 276 36.40 22.53 20.82
C ASP A 276 35.84 21.11 20.76
N LEU A 277 34.84 20.89 19.90
CA LEU A 277 34.29 19.56 19.61
C LEU A 277 34.90 19.03 18.31
N CYS A 278 35.63 17.93 18.42
CA CYS A 278 36.20 17.20 17.28
C CYS A 278 35.72 15.74 17.28
N ILE A 279 35.02 15.34 16.23
CA ILE A 279 34.52 13.98 16.02
C ILE A 279 34.98 13.51 14.64
N ARG A 280 35.72 12.40 14.59
CA ARG A 280 36.04 11.68 13.36
C ARG A 280 34.93 10.68 13.06
N LEU A 281 34.47 10.64 11.83
CA LEU A 281 33.35 9.82 11.36
C LEU A 281 33.84 8.88 10.27
N GLN A 282 33.35 7.65 10.28
CA GLN A 282 33.52 6.72 9.16
C GLN A 282 32.20 6.50 8.45
N ILE A 283 32.21 6.74 7.15
CA ILE A 283 31.08 6.62 6.25
C ILE A 283 31.32 5.39 5.39
N GLU A 284 30.29 4.54 5.28
CA GLU A 284 30.35 3.31 4.49
C GLU A 284 29.14 3.25 3.57
N ARG A 285 29.35 2.70 2.36
CA ARG A 285 28.27 2.32 1.45
C ARG A 285 28.13 0.80 1.47
N ASN A 286 26.95 0.31 1.87
CA ASN A 286 26.67 -1.12 1.98
C ASN A 286 25.17 -1.40 1.78
N ARG A 287 24.74 -2.65 1.99
CA ARG A 287 23.34 -3.11 1.87
C ARG A 287 22.71 -3.42 3.22
N GLY A 288 21.38 -3.29 3.26
CA GLY A 288 20.55 -3.78 4.35
C GLY A 288 20.79 -3.10 5.70
N TYR A 289 20.54 -3.86 6.77
CA TYR A 289 20.77 -3.43 8.14
C TYR A 289 21.84 -4.32 8.76
N ARG A 290 22.87 -3.71 9.34
CA ARG A 290 23.91 -4.44 10.08
C ARG A 290 23.95 -3.89 11.50
N MET A 291 23.40 -4.66 12.43
CA MET A 291 23.75 -4.50 13.85
C MET A 291 25.22 -4.87 14.00
N LYS A 292 26.06 -3.91 14.40
CA LYS A 292 27.42 -4.23 14.81
C LYS A 292 27.36 -4.65 16.27
N THR A 293 27.87 -5.83 16.57
CA THR A 293 28.27 -6.16 17.94
C THR A 293 29.35 -5.19 18.39
N PRO A 294 29.42 -4.85 19.69
CA PRO A 294 30.53 -4.09 20.26
C PRO A 294 31.78 -4.98 20.28
N ASN A 295 32.33 -5.30 19.11
CA ASN A 295 33.68 -5.82 19.03
C ASN A 295 34.61 -4.68 19.40
N ASN A 296 35.42 -4.92 20.43
CA ASN A 296 36.49 -4.06 20.94
C ASN A 296 37.41 -3.62 19.79
N ALA A 297 37.01 -2.57 19.06
CA ALA A 297 37.95 -1.86 18.23
C ALA A 297 38.96 -1.25 19.20
N GLN A 298 40.20 -1.70 19.15
CA GLN A 298 41.30 -1.21 19.99
C GLN A 298 41.52 0.32 19.86
N ASP A 299 40.85 0.95 18.91
CA ASP A 299 41.01 2.34 18.50
C ASP A 299 40.07 3.35 19.20
N GLY A 300 39.26 2.92 20.18
CA GLY A 300 38.37 3.83 20.93
C GLY A 300 37.26 4.47 20.08
N SER A 301 36.86 3.81 18.98
CA SER A 301 35.76 4.24 18.12
C SER A 301 34.44 3.58 18.51
N TYR A 302 33.38 4.37 18.52
CA TYR A 302 32.03 3.97 18.86
C TYR A 302 31.29 3.50 17.61
N PRO A 303 30.77 2.26 17.57
CA PRO A 303 29.95 1.79 16.46
C PRO A 303 28.59 2.49 16.48
N ILE A 304 28.15 2.92 15.30
CA ILE A 304 26.78 3.40 15.07
C ILE A 304 26.04 2.31 14.30
N ASP A 305 24.82 2.02 14.72
CA ASP A 305 23.90 1.12 14.01
C ASP A 305 23.71 1.59 12.56
N ALA A 306 24.24 0.79 11.63
CA ALA A 306 24.28 1.15 10.24
C ALA A 306 22.95 0.78 9.55
N VAL A 307 22.17 1.81 9.19
CA VAL A 307 20.94 1.69 8.42
C VAL A 307 21.25 2.09 6.97
N PHE A 308 21.60 1.13 6.13
CA PHE A 308 21.95 1.39 4.74
C PHE A 308 20.74 1.41 3.80
N MET A 309 19.50 1.30 4.30
CA MET A 309 18.31 1.17 3.46
C MET A 309 17.76 2.56 3.06
N PRO A 310 17.92 3.03 1.79
CA PRO A 310 17.42 4.35 1.39
C PRO A 310 15.90 4.34 1.12
N VAL A 311 15.33 3.18 0.79
CA VAL A 311 13.88 3.00 0.61
C VAL A 311 13.24 2.74 1.97
N ARG A 312 12.40 3.68 2.42
CA ARG A 312 11.68 3.59 3.70
C ARG A 312 10.46 2.67 3.60
N ASN A 313 9.77 2.71 2.47
CA ASN A 313 8.61 1.88 2.22
C ASN A 313 8.43 1.62 0.71
N ALA A 314 7.86 0.47 0.40
CA ALA A 314 7.45 0.10 -0.96
C ALA A 314 6.13 -0.68 -0.89
N ASN A 315 5.15 -0.22 -1.66
CA ASN A 315 3.84 -0.85 -1.78
C ASN A 315 3.57 -1.19 -3.25
N HIS A 316 2.75 -2.20 -3.49
CA HIS A 316 2.28 -2.53 -4.82
C HIS A 316 0.79 -2.83 -4.82
N SER A 317 0.11 -2.50 -5.90
CA SER A 317 -1.30 -2.82 -6.10
C SER A 317 -1.55 -3.23 -7.53
N ILE A 318 -2.44 -4.19 -7.72
CA ILE A 318 -2.72 -4.79 -9.02
C ILE A 318 -4.14 -4.43 -9.44
N HIS A 319 -4.29 -3.98 -10.67
CA HIS A 319 -5.57 -3.67 -11.27
C HIS A 319 -5.79 -4.51 -12.52
N SER A 320 -6.83 -5.35 -12.52
CA SER A 320 -7.23 -6.09 -13.71
C SER A 320 -8.18 -5.26 -14.59
N TYR A 321 -7.98 -5.30 -15.89
CA TYR A 321 -8.84 -4.68 -16.90
C TYR A 321 -8.95 -5.57 -18.14
N GLY A 322 -9.98 -5.36 -18.95
CA GLY A 322 -10.29 -6.20 -20.11
C GLY A 322 -11.74 -6.71 -20.07
N ASN A 323 -12.29 -6.97 -21.25
CA ASN A 323 -13.68 -7.44 -21.42
C ASN A 323 -13.65 -8.87 -21.96
N GLY A 324 -14.26 -9.83 -21.27
CA GLY A 324 -14.27 -11.25 -21.68
C GLY A 324 -13.13 -12.11 -21.11
N ASN A 325 -12.53 -12.97 -21.95
CA ASN A 325 -11.51 -13.96 -21.56
C ASN A 325 -10.07 -13.40 -21.51
N GLU A 326 -9.78 -12.27 -22.15
CA GLU A 326 -8.47 -11.63 -22.12
C GLU A 326 -8.40 -10.58 -20.99
N LYS A 327 -8.13 -11.06 -19.78
CA LYS A 327 -7.88 -10.20 -18.61
C LYS A 327 -6.41 -9.80 -18.59
N GLN A 328 -6.14 -8.51 -18.71
CA GLN A 328 -4.81 -7.92 -18.51
C GLN A 328 -4.72 -7.30 -17.11
N GLU A 329 -3.50 -7.13 -16.63
CA GLU A 329 -3.18 -6.54 -15.34
C GLU A 329 -2.31 -5.29 -15.51
N ILE A 330 -2.51 -4.33 -14.61
CA ILE A 330 -1.66 -3.15 -14.40
C ILE A 330 -1.07 -3.31 -13.02
N LEU A 331 0.26 -3.28 -12.94
CA LEU A 331 0.96 -3.19 -11.67
C LEU A 331 1.20 -1.71 -11.36
N PHE A 332 0.80 -1.28 -10.17
CA PHE A 332 1.20 0.00 -9.60
C PHE A 332 2.24 -0.26 -8.52
N LEU A 333 3.34 0.48 -8.58
CA LEU A 333 4.39 0.49 -7.56
C LEU A 333 4.42 1.87 -6.90
N GLU A 334 4.39 1.90 -5.58
CA GLU A 334 4.50 3.11 -4.77
C GLU A 334 5.77 2.99 -3.92
N ILE A 335 6.66 3.97 -4.01
CA ILE A 335 8.00 3.94 -3.40
C ILE A 335 8.21 5.22 -2.61
N TRP A 336 8.66 5.08 -1.36
CA TRP A 336 9.05 6.17 -0.48
C TRP A 336 10.52 6.05 -0.13
N THR A 337 11.32 7.09 -0.37
CA THR A 337 12.76 7.11 -0.08
C THR A 337 13.12 8.23 0.90
N ASN A 338 14.28 8.10 1.54
CA ASN A 338 14.80 9.05 2.53
C ASN A 338 15.48 10.28 1.91
N GLY A 339 15.42 10.47 0.59
CA GLY A 339 16.02 11.59 -0.14
C GLY A 339 17.41 11.33 -0.72
N SER A 340 18.18 10.33 -0.25
CA SER A 340 19.50 10.00 -0.83
C SER A 340 19.41 9.42 -2.24
N LEU A 341 18.28 8.77 -2.53
CA LEU A 341 17.99 8.15 -3.81
C LEU A 341 16.59 8.56 -4.25
N THR A 342 16.41 8.97 -5.51
CA THR A 342 15.07 9.26 -6.01
C THR A 342 14.28 7.97 -6.22
N PRO A 343 12.93 7.96 -6.09
CA PRO A 343 12.12 6.77 -6.34
C PRO A 343 12.35 6.13 -7.73
N LYS A 344 12.66 6.95 -8.74
CA LYS A 344 12.98 6.50 -10.10
C LYS A 344 14.36 5.84 -10.19
N GLU A 345 15.35 6.35 -9.47
CA GLU A 345 16.67 5.71 -9.36
C GLU A 345 16.56 4.40 -8.60
N ALA A 346 15.84 4.38 -7.47
CA ALA A 346 15.57 3.18 -6.67
C ALA A 346 14.93 2.07 -7.53
N LEU A 347 13.95 2.42 -8.34
CA LEU A 347 13.32 1.46 -9.26
C LEU A 347 14.32 0.87 -10.26
N ARG A 348 15.21 1.69 -10.83
CA ARG A 348 16.24 1.24 -11.79
C ARG A 348 17.30 0.37 -11.14
N GLU A 349 17.77 0.74 -9.96
CA GLU A 349 18.74 -0.03 -9.19
C GLU A 349 18.16 -1.38 -8.77
N ALA A 350 16.93 -1.40 -8.25
CA ALA A 350 16.24 -2.64 -7.93
C ALA A 350 16.04 -3.55 -9.17
N SER A 351 15.69 -2.99 -10.32
CA SER A 351 15.56 -3.79 -11.55
C SER A 351 16.90 -4.41 -11.98
N ARG A 352 18.01 -3.68 -11.88
CA ARG A 352 19.35 -4.22 -12.19
C ARG A 352 19.70 -5.36 -11.25
N ASN A 353 19.59 -5.13 -9.94
CA ASN A 353 19.87 -6.16 -8.94
C ASN A 353 19.04 -7.43 -9.16
N LEU A 354 17.76 -7.27 -9.52
CA LEU A 354 16.91 -8.42 -9.85
C LEU A 354 17.40 -9.16 -11.11
N ILE A 355 17.74 -8.44 -12.18
CA ILE A 355 18.25 -9.05 -13.42
C ILE A 355 19.56 -9.79 -13.15
N ASP A 356 20.47 -9.20 -12.38
CA ASP A 356 21.78 -9.77 -12.06
C ASP A 356 21.65 -11.12 -11.33
N LEU A 357 20.62 -11.29 -10.49
CA LEU A 357 20.31 -12.58 -9.85
C LEU A 357 19.92 -13.68 -10.85
N PHE A 358 19.35 -13.31 -12.01
CA PHE A 358 18.93 -14.26 -13.04
C PHE A 358 20.01 -14.52 -14.10
N ILE A 359 21.05 -13.68 -14.21
CA ILE A 359 22.14 -13.84 -15.19
C ILE A 359 22.79 -15.24 -15.14
N PRO A 360 23.12 -15.83 -13.97
CA PRO A 360 23.75 -17.14 -13.91
C PRO A 360 22.90 -18.26 -14.53
N PHE A 361 21.56 -18.17 -14.42
CA PHE A 361 20.66 -19.16 -15.00
C PHE A 361 20.53 -19.04 -16.52
N LEU A 362 20.83 -17.88 -17.10
CA LEU A 362 20.79 -17.65 -18.54
C LEU A 362 22.04 -18.16 -19.27
N HIS A 363 23.16 -18.35 -18.55
CA HIS A 363 24.46 -18.77 -19.10
C HIS A 363 24.87 -20.18 -18.64
N ALA A 364 23.92 -20.97 -18.11
CA ALA A 364 24.19 -22.26 -17.47
C ALA A 364 24.35 -23.44 -18.46
N GLU A 365 24.56 -23.19 -19.75
CA GLU A 365 24.85 -24.25 -20.73
C GLU A 365 26.20 -24.03 -21.43
N GLU A 366 26.95 -25.13 -21.54
CA GLU A 366 28.32 -25.33 -22.05
C GLU A 366 29.50 -25.02 -21.10
N GLN A 367 29.57 -25.73 -19.98
CA GLN A 367 30.83 -26.39 -19.61
C GLN A 367 30.62 -27.89 -19.70
N ASP A 368 30.91 -28.46 -20.88
CA ASP A 368 31.22 -29.87 -20.98
C ASP A 368 32.36 -30.16 -20.01
N ILE A 369 32.06 -30.99 -19.03
CA ILE A 369 33.01 -31.50 -18.06
C ILE A 369 33.94 -32.46 -18.83
N ASN A 370 34.97 -31.92 -19.49
CA ASN A 370 36.17 -32.68 -19.76
C ASN A 370 36.89 -32.83 -18.41
N LEU A 371 36.63 -33.97 -17.78
CA LEU A 371 37.47 -34.53 -16.72
C LEU A 371 38.85 -34.81 -17.32
N GLU A 372 39.71 -33.79 -17.34
CA GLU A 372 41.15 -34.01 -17.28
C GLU A 372 41.67 -33.41 -15.97
N ASP A 373 42.28 -34.31 -15.21
CA ASP A 373 42.85 -34.11 -13.89
C ASP A 373 43.60 -32.79 -13.74
N ASN A 374 43.27 -32.00 -12.72
CA ASN A 374 44.29 -31.46 -11.83
C ASN A 374 43.70 -30.97 -10.49
N LYS A 375 44.33 -31.44 -9.42
CA LYS A 375 43.96 -31.31 -8.02
C LYS A 375 43.98 -29.86 -7.54
N THR A 376 42.85 -29.38 -7.04
CA THR A 376 42.83 -28.62 -5.77
C THR A 376 41.44 -28.71 -5.16
N GLN A 377 41.42 -29.13 -3.90
CA GLN A 377 40.26 -29.65 -3.21
C GLN A 377 39.82 -28.63 -2.18
N ASP A 378 38.80 -27.83 -2.51
CA ASP A 378 38.11 -26.99 -1.52
C ASP A 378 36.72 -27.57 -1.24
N TYR A 379 36.60 -28.15 -0.05
CA TYR A 379 35.39 -28.77 0.47
C TYR A 379 34.32 -27.71 0.78
N PHE A 380 33.23 -27.68 0.00
CA PHE A 380 31.98 -27.06 0.43
C PHE A 380 31.15 -28.07 1.23
N THR A 381 31.20 -27.99 2.56
CA THR A 381 30.33 -28.78 3.45
C THR A 381 28.97 -28.09 3.58
N PHE A 382 27.95 -28.63 2.92
CA PHE A 382 26.55 -28.31 3.19
C PHE A 382 26.12 -28.95 4.51
N PHE A 383 25.93 -28.17 5.58
CA PHE A 383 25.14 -28.62 6.72
C PHE A 383 23.66 -28.37 6.43
N TYR A 384 22.95 -29.45 6.03
CA TYR A 384 21.51 -29.55 6.22
C TYR A 384 21.25 -29.83 7.70
N LEU A 385 20.52 -28.95 8.39
CA LEU A 385 19.93 -29.26 9.70
C LEU A 385 18.45 -29.57 9.48
N SER A 386 18.10 -30.79 9.90
CA SER A 386 16.75 -31.35 10.00
C SER A 386 15.86 -30.63 10.99
#